data_AF-A0A813HZJ6-F1
#
_entry.id   AF-A0A813HZJ6-F1
#
_cell.length_a   1.000
_cell.length_b   1.000
_cell.length_c   1.000
_cell.angle_alpha   90.00
_cell.angle_beta   90.00
_cell.angle_gamma   90.00
#
_symmetry.space_group_name_H-M   'P 1'
#
loop_
_entity.id
_entity.type
_entity.pdbx_description
1 polymer ?
#
loop_
_entity_poly.entity_id
_entity_poly.type
_entity_poly.pdbx_seq_one_letter_code
_entity_poly.pdbx_strand_id
1 'polypeptide(L)'
;YGTGAAIFSLAWHELLSRMTADGSFKPRRLIAVDPLGWNLSSHPRWTAGLDPDKAEEWFVESLEGWRSASGIERMDLVGHSIGGYLAASYAERHSNRVRILTLVSPAGVPKEPEDFRQKILQASWKIRLMLRLWGRGWTPHLGLQCLPKRIGYRIAVNCAGRWTQRSEDDTCEVGMDKDALADYIYFGWSEGAASSEMILGAILHPGAWAKRPLCDRLPKIRVPRIEMIYGDRDWMDARHGNAVAEQCQASTTTATATTPTETVRTPRIWVQLLTSAGHYGHLENVSGFVQALTQALGERDVGDEKARRSAELPPDFAKRFQGPDVPKWRSWEGYEFGR
;
A
#
# COMPACT_ATOMS: atom_id res chain seq x y z
N TYR A 1 -2.71 1.43 -6.98
CA TYR A 1 -2.18 2.39 -7.98
C TYR A 1 -0.75 1.98 -8.30
N GLY A 2 -0.36 1.95 -9.56
CA GLY A 2 1.01 1.59 -10.00
C GLY A 2 1.09 0.25 -10.76
N THR A 3 0.27 -0.73 -10.39
CA THR A 3 0.24 -2.06 -11.03
C THR A 3 -1.16 -2.54 -11.39
N GLY A 4 -2.19 -1.84 -10.91
CA GLY A 4 -3.58 -2.01 -11.32
C GLY A 4 -4.50 -2.81 -10.42
N ALA A 5 -5.78 -2.75 -10.71
CA ALA A 5 -6.81 -3.47 -9.97
C ALA A 5 -6.73 -4.99 -10.16
N ALA A 6 -6.39 -5.44 -11.37
CA ALA A 6 -6.47 -6.87 -11.72
C ALA A 6 -5.41 -7.74 -11.01
N ILE A 7 -4.30 -7.15 -10.55
CA ILE A 7 -3.28 -7.88 -9.78
C ILE A 7 -3.82 -8.36 -8.42
N PHE A 8 -4.91 -7.77 -7.92
CA PHE A 8 -5.55 -8.22 -6.69
C PHE A 8 -6.60 -9.31 -6.96
N SER A 9 -6.83 -9.71 -8.21
CA SER A 9 -7.90 -10.64 -8.60
C SER A 9 -7.90 -11.93 -7.78
N LEU A 10 -6.73 -12.54 -7.53
CA LEU A 10 -6.62 -13.71 -6.65
C LEU A 10 -7.03 -13.41 -5.21
N ALA A 11 -6.51 -12.34 -4.62
CA ALA A 11 -6.87 -11.92 -3.27
C ALA A 11 -8.37 -11.63 -3.15
N TRP A 12 -8.99 -11.04 -4.18
CA TRP A 12 -10.43 -10.79 -4.23
C TRP A 12 -11.23 -12.07 -4.38
N HIS A 13 -10.78 -12.99 -5.24
CA HIS A 13 -11.40 -14.30 -5.39
C HIS A 13 -11.38 -15.05 -4.06
N GLU A 14 -10.21 -15.16 -3.42
CA GLU A 14 -10.05 -15.82 -2.13
C GLU A 14 -10.86 -15.15 -1.02
N LEU A 15 -10.86 -13.81 -0.96
CA LEU A 15 -11.67 -13.05 0.00
C LEU A 15 -13.16 -13.37 -0.19
N LEU A 16 -13.68 -13.30 -1.42
CA LEU A 16 -15.09 -13.56 -1.72
C LEU A 16 -15.48 -15.03 -1.47
N SER A 17 -14.57 -15.97 -1.76
CA SER A 17 -14.76 -17.40 -1.48
C SER A 17 -14.90 -17.64 0.03
N ARG A 18 -14.02 -17.05 0.85
CA ARG A 18 -14.13 -17.11 2.32
C ARG A 18 -15.42 -16.47 2.83
N MET A 19 -15.76 -15.29 2.32
CA MET A 19 -17.00 -14.59 2.67
C MET A 19 -18.26 -15.42 2.40
N THR A 20 -18.23 -16.28 1.38
CA THR A 20 -19.37 -17.13 1.01
C THR A 20 -19.42 -18.41 1.85
N ALA A 21 -18.27 -18.99 2.16
CA ALA A 21 -18.18 -20.31 2.79
C ALA A 21 -18.51 -20.31 4.30
N ASP A 22 -18.11 -19.27 5.04
CA ASP A 22 -18.21 -19.27 6.51
C ASP A 22 -19.49 -18.60 7.06
N GLY A 23 -20.26 -17.91 6.20
CA GLY A 23 -21.47 -17.16 6.59
C GLY A 23 -21.23 -16.08 7.65
N SER A 24 -19.97 -15.84 8.03
CA SER A 24 -19.54 -14.94 9.10
C SER A 24 -19.40 -13.50 8.60
N PHE A 25 -19.30 -13.33 7.28
CA PHE A 25 -19.12 -12.04 6.65
C PHE A 25 -20.45 -11.42 6.22
N LYS A 26 -20.68 -10.14 6.57
CA LYS A 26 -21.81 -9.41 5.98
C LYS A 26 -21.56 -9.26 4.47
N PRO A 27 -22.55 -9.47 3.59
CA PRO A 27 -22.37 -9.25 2.15
C PRO A 27 -21.84 -7.84 1.89
N ARG A 28 -20.62 -7.73 1.36
CA ARG A 28 -20.01 -6.46 0.98
C ARG A 28 -19.80 -6.41 -0.52
N ARG A 29 -20.14 -5.27 -1.13
CA ARG A 29 -19.82 -5.02 -2.52
C ARG A 29 -18.34 -4.69 -2.64
N LEU A 30 -17.56 -5.57 -3.27
CA LEU A 30 -16.17 -5.31 -3.64
C LEU A 30 -16.13 -4.61 -4.99
N ILE A 31 -15.37 -3.52 -5.08
CA ILE A 31 -15.15 -2.80 -6.33
C ILE A 31 -13.65 -2.55 -6.48
N ALA A 32 -13.04 -3.17 -7.47
CA ALA A 32 -11.64 -2.95 -7.82
C ALA A 32 -11.60 -1.96 -9.00
N VAL A 33 -10.94 -0.83 -8.82
CA VAL A 33 -10.90 0.26 -9.79
C VAL A 33 -9.48 0.50 -10.29
N ASP A 34 -9.33 0.59 -11.61
CA ASP A 34 -8.17 1.25 -12.19
C ASP A 34 -8.39 2.77 -12.11
N PRO A 35 -7.44 3.53 -11.53
CA PRO A 35 -7.53 4.98 -11.43
C PRO A 35 -7.70 5.66 -12.80
N LEU A 36 -8.42 6.77 -12.84
CA LEU A 36 -8.56 7.57 -14.07
C LEU A 36 -7.16 7.99 -14.56
N GLY A 37 -6.87 7.71 -15.83
CA GLY A 37 -5.57 7.97 -16.43
C GLY A 37 -4.54 6.88 -16.18
N TRP A 38 -4.94 5.69 -15.74
CA TRP A 38 -4.03 4.60 -15.46
C TRP A 38 -4.63 3.24 -15.86
N ASN A 39 -3.78 2.33 -16.37
CA ASN A 39 -4.15 0.99 -16.86
C ASN A 39 -5.34 0.98 -17.82
N LEU A 40 -6.39 0.21 -17.53
CA LEU A 40 -7.54 0.00 -18.42
C LEU A 40 -8.61 1.08 -18.30
N SER A 41 -8.43 2.05 -17.40
CA SER A 41 -9.28 3.23 -17.33
C SER A 41 -8.98 4.20 -18.48
N SER A 42 -9.89 5.15 -18.72
CA SER A 42 -9.67 6.19 -19.74
C SER A 42 -8.42 7.01 -19.44
N HIS A 43 -7.72 7.46 -20.49
CA HIS A 43 -6.47 8.22 -20.43
C HIS A 43 -6.65 9.69 -20.84
N PRO A 44 -7.31 10.53 -20.01
CA PRO A 44 -7.46 11.95 -20.31
C PRO A 44 -6.10 12.65 -20.26
N ARG A 45 -5.97 13.80 -20.92
CA ARG A 45 -4.73 14.58 -20.87
C ARG A 45 -4.37 14.97 -19.44
N TRP A 46 -3.14 14.69 -19.02
CA TRP A 46 -2.60 15.18 -17.75
C TRP A 46 -2.48 16.71 -17.76
N THR A 47 -3.08 17.38 -16.76
CA THR A 47 -3.04 18.85 -16.65
C THR A 47 -2.43 19.35 -15.34
N ALA A 48 -2.22 18.48 -14.35
CA ALA A 48 -1.71 18.87 -13.03
C ALA A 48 -0.22 19.24 -13.01
N GLY A 49 0.55 18.89 -14.05
CA GLY A 49 1.97 19.22 -14.15
C GLY A 49 2.81 18.47 -13.11
N LEU A 50 3.79 19.14 -12.49
CA LEU A 50 4.68 18.58 -11.46
C LEU A 50 4.41 19.10 -10.05
N ASP A 51 3.33 19.87 -9.90
CA ASP A 51 2.85 20.39 -8.63
C ASP A 51 2.19 19.25 -7.83
N PRO A 52 2.72 18.89 -6.64
CA PRO A 52 2.20 17.76 -5.88
C PRO A 52 0.74 17.97 -5.43
N ASP A 53 0.32 19.20 -5.15
CA ASP A 53 -1.03 19.48 -4.66
C ASP A 53 -2.06 19.33 -5.77
N LYS A 54 -1.78 19.88 -6.95
CA LYS A 54 -2.62 19.69 -8.14
C LYS A 54 -2.67 18.24 -8.59
N ALA A 55 -1.55 17.54 -8.46
CA ALA A 55 -1.45 16.15 -8.87
C ALA A 55 -2.25 15.22 -7.94
N GLU A 56 -2.20 15.45 -6.63
CA GLU A 56 -3.08 14.79 -5.67
C GLU A 56 -4.55 15.15 -5.90
N GLU A 57 -4.86 16.43 -6.11
CA GLU A 57 -6.22 16.91 -6.38
C GLU A 57 -6.82 16.23 -7.61
N TRP A 58 -6.06 16.09 -8.70
CA TRP A 58 -6.51 15.37 -9.90
C TRP A 58 -6.99 13.94 -9.57
N PHE A 59 -6.21 13.20 -8.78
CA PHE A 59 -6.60 11.87 -8.35
C PHE A 59 -7.82 11.91 -7.43
N VAL A 60 -7.79 12.77 -6.40
CA VAL A 60 -8.86 12.83 -5.39
C VAL A 60 -10.20 13.19 -6.03
N GLU A 61 -10.24 14.22 -6.88
CA GLU A 61 -11.46 14.64 -7.56
C GLU A 61 -11.96 13.56 -8.52
N SER A 62 -11.06 12.85 -9.22
CA SER A 62 -11.47 11.74 -10.09
C SER A 62 -12.11 10.60 -9.31
N LEU A 63 -11.55 10.23 -8.15
CA LEU A 63 -12.08 9.17 -7.29
C LEU A 63 -13.38 9.61 -6.62
N GLU A 64 -13.48 10.86 -6.17
CA GLU A 64 -14.70 11.40 -5.55
C GLU A 64 -15.84 11.50 -6.57
N GLY A 65 -15.56 11.98 -7.78
CA GLY A 65 -16.51 12.03 -8.88
C GLY A 65 -17.04 10.63 -9.23
N TRP A 66 -16.14 9.65 -9.36
CA TRP A 66 -16.52 8.26 -9.58
C TRP A 66 -17.35 7.67 -8.43
N ARG A 67 -16.93 7.88 -7.17
CA ARG A 67 -17.66 7.42 -5.97
C ARG A 67 -19.08 7.97 -5.96
N SER A 68 -19.21 9.29 -6.17
CA SER A 68 -20.48 9.99 -6.17
C SER A 68 -21.40 9.49 -7.29
N ALA A 69 -20.88 9.37 -8.52
CA ALA A 69 -21.64 8.83 -9.66
C ALA A 69 -22.05 7.36 -9.46
N SER A 70 -21.26 6.59 -8.70
CA SER A 70 -21.55 5.19 -8.35
C SER A 70 -22.54 5.05 -7.19
N GLY A 71 -23.00 6.14 -6.59
CA GLY A 71 -23.95 6.14 -5.46
C GLY A 71 -23.36 5.60 -4.15
N ILE A 72 -22.04 5.59 -3.99
CA ILE A 72 -21.38 4.97 -2.83
C ILE A 72 -21.24 6.00 -1.72
N GLU A 73 -22.19 6.10 -0.78
CA GLU A 73 -22.17 7.14 0.27
C GLU A 73 -20.88 7.14 1.12
N ARG A 74 -20.45 5.94 1.54
CA ARG A 74 -19.27 5.68 2.37
C ARG A 74 -18.66 4.32 2.02
N MET A 75 -17.34 4.20 2.09
CA MET A 75 -16.61 2.98 1.71
C MET A 75 -15.47 2.65 2.68
N ASP A 76 -15.04 1.38 2.68
CA ASP A 76 -13.69 1.03 3.12
C ASP A 76 -12.75 1.18 1.94
N LEU A 77 -11.69 1.96 2.11
CA LEU A 77 -10.77 2.30 1.04
C LEU A 77 -9.45 1.56 1.22
N VAL A 78 -9.10 0.71 0.25
CA VAL A 78 -7.84 -0.03 0.24
C VAL A 78 -6.93 0.54 -0.85
N GLY A 79 -5.69 0.87 -0.49
CA GLY A 79 -4.70 1.37 -1.43
C GLY A 79 -3.35 0.68 -1.26
N HIS A 80 -2.78 0.20 -2.37
CA HIS A 80 -1.46 -0.44 -2.39
C HIS A 80 -0.37 0.46 -2.97
N SER A 81 0.80 0.48 -2.35
CA SER A 81 1.99 1.23 -2.81
C SER A 81 1.69 2.73 -2.98
N ILE A 82 1.92 3.31 -4.16
CA ILE A 82 1.48 4.68 -4.49
C ILE A 82 -0.04 4.84 -4.32
N GLY A 83 -0.81 3.77 -4.47
CA GLY A 83 -2.25 3.80 -4.23
C GLY A 83 -2.60 3.97 -2.77
N GLY A 84 -1.74 3.51 -1.86
CA GLY A 84 -1.87 3.80 -0.42
C GLY A 84 -1.66 5.28 -0.14
N TYR A 85 -0.64 5.89 -0.75
CA TYR A 85 -0.41 7.33 -0.67
C TYR A 85 -1.60 8.16 -1.17
N LEU A 86 -2.13 7.79 -2.33
CA LEU A 86 -3.26 8.49 -2.94
C LEU A 86 -4.58 8.22 -2.19
N ALA A 87 -4.77 7.03 -1.64
CA ALA A 87 -5.89 6.72 -0.75
C ALA A 87 -5.84 7.54 0.55
N ALA A 88 -4.65 7.73 1.13
CA ALA A 88 -4.46 8.64 2.26
C ALA A 88 -4.75 10.10 1.89
N SER A 89 -4.33 10.54 0.69
CA SER A 89 -4.63 11.88 0.18
C SER A 89 -6.14 12.10 -0.02
N TYR A 90 -6.86 11.09 -0.51
CA TYR A 90 -8.33 11.10 -0.60
C TYR A 90 -8.97 11.16 0.79
N ALA A 91 -8.52 10.33 1.73
CA ALA A 91 -9.04 10.29 3.09
C ALA A 91 -8.78 11.58 3.88
N GLU A 92 -7.73 12.33 3.56
CA GLU A 92 -7.46 13.65 4.14
C GLU A 92 -8.52 14.68 3.74
N ARG A 93 -9.00 14.65 2.49
CA ARG A 93 -10.00 15.59 1.96
C ARG A 93 -11.45 15.13 2.19
N HIS A 94 -11.70 13.82 2.17
CA HIS A 94 -13.03 13.21 2.24
C HIS A 94 -13.14 12.19 3.38
N SER A 95 -12.66 12.55 4.58
CA SER A 95 -12.64 11.63 5.73
C SER A 95 -14.02 11.06 6.11
N ASN A 96 -15.10 11.80 5.86
CA ASN A 96 -16.48 11.37 6.09
C ASN A 96 -16.94 10.28 5.09
N ARG A 97 -16.28 10.17 3.93
CA ARG A 97 -16.55 9.15 2.90
C ARG A 97 -15.82 7.83 3.17
N VAL A 98 -14.88 7.82 4.10
CA VAL A 98 -14.07 6.64 4.42
C VAL A 98 -14.46 6.10 5.81
N ARG A 99 -14.73 4.80 5.89
CA ARG A 99 -15.00 4.11 7.16
C ARG A 99 -13.72 3.53 7.74
N ILE A 100 -12.97 2.78 6.93
CA ILE A 100 -11.65 2.24 7.24
C ILE A 100 -10.73 2.58 6.07
N LEU A 101 -9.52 3.06 6.39
CA LEU A 101 -8.46 3.26 5.41
C LEU A 101 -7.42 2.15 5.57
N THR A 102 -7.29 1.27 4.58
CA THR A 102 -6.29 0.20 4.57
C THR A 102 -5.16 0.53 3.59
N LEU A 103 -3.95 0.67 4.10
CA LEU A 103 -2.74 1.02 3.37
C LEU A 103 -1.85 -0.21 3.26
N VAL A 104 -1.79 -0.81 2.07
CA VAL A 104 -0.97 -2.00 1.81
C VAL A 104 0.38 -1.53 1.25
N SER A 105 1.47 -1.78 1.98
CA SER A 105 2.82 -1.39 1.61
C SER A 105 2.92 0.06 1.07
N PRO A 106 2.33 1.07 1.77
CA PRO A 106 2.15 2.39 1.21
C PRO A 106 3.50 3.06 0.91
N ALA A 107 3.58 3.70 -0.26
CA ALA A 107 4.71 4.54 -0.61
C ALA A 107 4.69 5.86 0.17
N GLY A 108 5.86 6.46 0.35
CA GLY A 108 5.96 7.84 0.85
C GLY A 108 5.60 8.03 2.32
N VAL A 109 5.71 6.99 3.15
CA VAL A 109 5.50 7.13 4.60
C VAL A 109 6.55 8.03 5.26
N PRO A 110 7.85 7.69 5.22
CA PRO A 110 8.88 8.54 5.79
C PRO A 110 9.23 9.73 4.89
N LYS A 111 9.97 10.66 5.48
CA LYS A 111 10.61 11.78 4.79
C LYS A 111 11.81 11.29 3.97
N GLU A 112 12.19 12.08 2.97
CA GLU A 112 13.48 11.91 2.30
C GLU A 112 14.61 12.03 3.35
N PRO A 113 15.53 11.06 3.44
CA PRO A 113 16.67 11.16 4.36
C PRO A 113 17.52 12.38 4.05
N GLU A 114 18.00 13.08 5.08
CA GLU A 114 18.78 14.32 4.93
C GLU A 114 20.06 14.10 4.10
N ASP A 115 20.66 12.91 4.19
CA ASP A 115 21.88 12.54 3.48
C ASP A 115 21.63 12.04 2.04
N PHE A 116 20.37 11.90 1.62
CA PHE A 116 20.02 11.34 0.32
C PHE A 116 20.56 12.17 -0.84
N ARG A 117 20.51 13.50 -0.72
CA ARG A 117 21.11 14.41 -1.72
C ARG A 117 22.61 14.20 -1.87
N GLN A 118 23.32 14.01 -0.76
CA GLN A 118 24.76 13.76 -0.78
C GLN A 118 25.08 12.42 -1.46
N LYS A 119 24.31 11.36 -1.15
CA LYS A 119 24.41 10.05 -1.81
C LYS A 119 24.16 10.14 -3.32
N ILE A 120 23.19 10.95 -3.77
CA ILE A 120 22.93 11.18 -5.21
C ILE A 120 24.12 11.84 -5.90
N LEU A 121 24.76 12.83 -5.27
CA LEU A 121 25.92 13.52 -5.86
C LEU A 121 27.09 12.56 -6.08
N GLN A 122 27.24 11.56 -5.20
CA GLN A 122 28.24 10.50 -5.28
C GLN A 122 27.85 9.37 -6.24
N ALA A 123 26.59 9.32 -6.70
CA ALA A 123 26.12 8.29 -7.59
C ALA A 123 26.70 8.41 -9.02
N SER A 124 26.70 7.29 -9.74
CA SER A 124 27.16 7.26 -11.14
C SER A 124 26.42 8.29 -12.01
N TRP A 125 27.07 8.78 -13.07
CA TRP A 125 26.46 9.77 -13.97
C TRP A 125 25.14 9.28 -14.59
N LYS A 126 25.00 7.97 -14.81
CA LYS A 126 23.76 7.34 -15.32
C LYS A 126 22.62 7.50 -14.31
N ILE A 127 22.89 7.24 -13.03
CA ILE A 127 21.92 7.48 -11.96
C ILE A 127 21.57 8.96 -11.92
N ARG A 128 22.55 9.86 -11.89
CA ARG A 128 22.31 11.31 -11.88
C ARG A 128 21.48 11.79 -13.08
N LEU A 129 21.70 11.24 -14.27
CA LEU A 129 20.88 11.53 -15.46
C LEU A 129 19.44 11.03 -15.28
N MET A 130 19.25 9.79 -14.83
CA MET A 130 17.92 9.23 -14.56
C MET A 130 17.13 10.07 -13.56
N LEU A 131 17.76 10.50 -12.46
CA LEU A 131 17.09 11.33 -11.45
C LEU A 131 16.77 12.74 -11.99
N ARG A 132 17.64 13.31 -12.84
CA ARG A 132 17.36 14.59 -13.53
C ARG A 132 16.19 14.48 -14.50
N LEU A 133 16.06 13.36 -15.21
CA LEU A 133 14.92 13.08 -16.07
C LEU A 133 13.63 12.94 -15.24
N TRP A 134 13.68 12.19 -14.14
CA TRP A 134 12.56 12.09 -13.19
C TRP A 134 12.09 13.46 -12.69
N GLY A 135 13.02 14.33 -12.29
CA GLY A 135 12.70 15.69 -11.86
C GLY A 135 12.05 16.57 -12.95
N ARG A 136 12.16 16.19 -14.22
CA ARG A 136 11.46 16.81 -15.36
C ARG A 136 10.17 16.10 -15.74
N GLY A 137 9.70 15.15 -14.94
CA GLY A 137 8.50 14.36 -15.19
C GLY A 137 8.70 13.11 -16.04
N TRP A 138 9.93 12.80 -16.47
CA TRP A 138 10.23 11.55 -17.18
C TRP A 138 10.31 10.38 -16.19
N THR A 139 9.28 9.54 -16.18
CA THR A 139 9.22 8.34 -15.35
C THR A 139 9.71 7.11 -16.13
N PRO A 140 10.18 6.04 -15.47
CA PRO A 140 10.48 4.76 -16.12
C PRO A 140 9.31 4.22 -16.95
N HIS A 141 8.07 4.53 -16.54
CA HIS A 141 6.86 4.14 -17.24
C HIS A 141 6.70 4.84 -18.59
N LEU A 142 6.96 6.16 -18.65
CA LEU A 142 7.01 6.87 -19.94
C LEU A 142 8.12 6.29 -20.84
N GLY A 143 9.24 5.89 -20.25
CA GLY A 143 10.29 5.18 -20.97
C GLY A 143 9.81 3.85 -21.56
N LEU A 144 8.98 3.10 -20.83
CA LEU A 144 8.40 1.83 -21.28
C LEU A 144 7.43 2.02 -22.46
N GLN A 145 6.58 3.04 -22.44
CA GLN A 145 5.69 3.39 -23.56
C GLN A 145 6.46 3.71 -24.86
N CYS A 146 7.70 4.19 -24.74
CA CYS A 146 8.56 4.47 -25.89
C CYS A 146 9.26 3.22 -26.46
N LEU A 147 9.18 2.07 -25.79
CA LEU A 147 9.86 0.85 -26.25
C LEU A 147 9.08 0.17 -27.39
N PRO A 148 9.77 -0.54 -28.30
CA PRO A 148 9.10 -1.40 -29.28
C PRO A 148 8.18 -2.41 -28.59
N LYS A 149 6.97 -2.63 -29.12
CA LYS A 149 5.93 -3.51 -28.54
C LYS A 149 6.48 -4.86 -28.06
N ARG A 150 7.31 -5.51 -28.89
CA ARG A 150 7.97 -6.80 -28.55
C ARG A 150 8.82 -6.75 -27.28
N ILE A 151 9.49 -5.63 -27.01
CA ILE A 151 10.34 -5.44 -25.82
C ILE A 151 9.45 -5.13 -24.61
N GLY A 152 8.47 -4.23 -24.77
CA GLY A 152 7.50 -3.92 -23.71
C GLY A 152 6.74 -5.16 -23.24
N TYR A 153 6.23 -5.96 -24.18
CA TYR A 153 5.53 -7.21 -23.88
C TYR A 153 6.43 -8.24 -23.16
N ARG A 154 7.70 -8.37 -23.58
CA ARG A 154 8.65 -9.24 -22.88
C ARG A 154 8.91 -8.81 -21.44
N ILE A 155 8.94 -7.49 -21.17
CA ILE A 155 9.03 -6.98 -19.80
C ILE A 155 7.78 -7.37 -19.01
N ALA A 156 6.60 -7.20 -19.59
CA ALA A 156 5.33 -7.58 -18.97
C ALA A 156 5.27 -9.08 -18.62
N VAL A 157 5.67 -9.97 -19.54
CA VAL A 157 5.75 -11.42 -19.29
C VAL A 157 6.74 -11.77 -18.17
N ASN A 158 7.88 -11.07 -18.10
CA ASN A 158 8.86 -11.27 -17.03
C ASN A 158 8.33 -10.79 -15.67
N CYS A 159 7.62 -9.67 -15.64
CA CYS A 159 6.93 -9.18 -14.44
C CYS A 159 5.86 -10.17 -14.00
N ALA A 160 4.97 -10.59 -14.92
CA ALA A 160 3.94 -11.59 -14.64
C ALA A 160 4.55 -12.88 -14.08
N GLY A 161 5.58 -13.43 -14.72
CA GLY A 161 6.24 -14.65 -14.24
C GLY A 161 6.93 -14.52 -12.88
N ARG A 162 7.32 -13.32 -12.45
CA ARG A 162 7.81 -13.06 -11.09
C ARG A 162 6.67 -12.92 -10.10
N TRP A 163 5.59 -12.25 -10.51
CA TRP A 163 4.44 -11.93 -9.66
C TRP A 163 3.43 -13.06 -9.50
N THR A 164 3.50 -14.09 -10.35
CA THR A 164 2.79 -15.35 -10.14
C THR A 164 3.56 -16.33 -9.26
N GLN A 165 4.75 -15.98 -8.76
CA GLN A 165 5.49 -16.80 -7.80
C GLN A 165 4.87 -16.66 -6.41
N ARG A 166 4.73 -17.79 -5.72
CA ARG A 166 3.96 -17.92 -4.48
C ARG A 166 4.89 -18.33 -3.35
N SER A 167 4.61 -17.86 -2.14
CA SER A 167 5.25 -18.33 -0.92
C SER A 167 4.91 -19.79 -0.68
N GLU A 168 5.82 -20.53 -0.06
CA GLU A 168 5.57 -21.88 0.43
C GLU A 168 4.47 -21.92 1.52
N ASP A 169 4.31 -20.81 2.25
CA ASP A 169 3.29 -20.66 3.30
C ASP A 169 1.88 -20.39 2.75
N ASP A 170 1.74 -20.19 1.45
CA ASP A 170 0.47 -19.78 0.87
C ASP A 170 -0.44 -20.98 0.56
N THR A 171 -1.66 -20.93 1.09
CA THR A 171 -2.64 -22.01 0.99
C THR A 171 -3.74 -21.76 -0.03
N CYS A 172 -3.75 -20.62 -0.74
CA CYS A 172 -4.81 -20.39 -1.74
C CYS A 172 -4.66 -21.37 -2.90
N GLU A 173 -5.76 -22.09 -3.19
CA GLU A 173 -5.83 -23.18 -4.16
C GLU A 173 -5.87 -22.70 -5.62
N VAL A 174 -6.19 -21.43 -5.84
CA VAL A 174 -6.35 -20.85 -7.18
C VAL A 174 -5.09 -20.07 -7.57
N GLY A 175 -4.57 -20.37 -8.76
CA GLY A 175 -3.44 -19.68 -9.36
C GLY A 175 -3.87 -18.53 -10.29
N MET A 176 -2.98 -17.57 -10.50
CA MET A 176 -3.20 -16.46 -11.43
C MET A 176 -2.80 -16.90 -12.83
N ASP A 177 -3.65 -16.62 -13.81
CA ASP A 177 -3.28 -16.79 -15.22
C ASP A 177 -2.17 -15.79 -15.58
N LYS A 178 -0.98 -16.35 -15.84
CA LYS A 178 0.22 -15.57 -16.14
C LYS A 178 0.11 -14.82 -17.45
N ASP A 179 -0.53 -15.40 -18.47
CA ASP A 179 -0.62 -14.78 -19.79
C ASP A 179 -1.64 -13.64 -19.74
N ALA A 180 -2.79 -13.85 -19.07
CA ALA A 180 -3.75 -12.78 -18.82
C ALA A 180 -3.15 -11.64 -17.98
N LEU A 181 -2.34 -11.97 -16.96
CA LEU A 181 -1.60 -10.97 -16.18
C LEU A 181 -0.59 -10.21 -17.05
N ALA A 182 0.15 -10.90 -17.92
CA ALA A 182 1.12 -10.28 -18.81
C ALA A 182 0.44 -9.31 -19.79
N ASP A 183 -0.70 -9.72 -20.37
CA ASP A 183 -1.53 -8.86 -21.21
C ASP A 183 -1.98 -7.62 -20.42
N TYR A 184 -2.57 -7.82 -19.25
CA TYR A 184 -3.03 -6.71 -18.41
C TYR A 184 -1.91 -5.71 -18.08
N ILE A 185 -0.72 -6.20 -17.70
CA ILE A 185 0.46 -5.37 -17.44
C ILE A 185 0.88 -4.62 -18.71
N TYR A 186 0.98 -5.33 -19.85
CA TYR A 186 1.43 -4.72 -21.08
C TYR A 186 0.47 -3.61 -21.55
N PHE A 187 -0.82 -3.92 -21.68
CA PHE A 187 -1.83 -2.96 -22.12
C PHE A 187 -1.95 -1.82 -21.12
N GLY A 188 -1.93 -2.12 -19.82
CA GLY A 188 -2.05 -1.10 -18.80
C GLY A 188 -0.84 -0.15 -18.71
N TRP A 189 0.35 -0.60 -19.09
CA TRP A 189 1.57 0.20 -18.99
C TRP A 189 2.03 0.84 -20.30
N SER A 190 1.64 0.26 -21.43
CA SER A 190 2.23 0.60 -22.72
C SER A 190 1.23 1.19 -23.71
N GLU A 191 -0.07 1.02 -23.49
CA GLU A 191 -1.11 1.45 -24.42
C GLU A 191 -1.93 2.58 -23.79
N GLY A 192 -2.19 3.64 -24.58
CA GLY A 192 -2.83 4.87 -24.10
C GLY A 192 -1.92 6.10 -24.23
N ALA A 193 -2.53 7.28 -24.16
CA ALA A 193 -1.79 8.53 -24.09
C ALA A 193 -1.31 8.75 -22.66
N ALA A 194 -0.14 9.37 -22.50
CA ALA A 194 0.35 9.63 -21.16
C ALA A 194 -0.60 10.53 -20.35
N SER A 195 -0.93 10.08 -19.16
CA SER A 195 -2.01 10.63 -18.33
C SER A 195 -1.61 10.66 -16.85
N SER A 196 -2.38 10.05 -15.97
CA SER A 196 -2.18 10.11 -14.52
C SER A 196 -0.90 9.40 -14.07
N GLU A 197 -0.21 8.66 -14.93
CA GLU A 197 1.10 8.13 -14.60
C GLU A 197 2.19 9.15 -14.38
N MET A 198 1.97 10.35 -14.93
CA MET A 198 2.81 11.50 -14.68
C MET A 198 2.77 11.93 -13.20
N ILE A 199 1.77 11.49 -12.43
CA ILE A 199 1.67 11.76 -10.99
C ILE A 199 2.95 11.35 -10.25
N LEU A 200 3.64 10.29 -10.69
CA LEU A 200 4.84 9.79 -10.01
C LEU A 200 5.95 10.84 -9.96
N GLY A 201 6.15 11.60 -11.05
CA GLY A 201 7.10 12.71 -11.08
C GLY A 201 6.62 13.93 -10.27
N ALA A 202 5.31 14.07 -10.10
CA ALA A 202 4.70 15.16 -9.35
C ALA A 202 4.75 14.94 -7.82
N ILE A 203 4.49 13.72 -7.34
CA ILE A 203 4.35 13.44 -5.89
C ILE A 203 5.59 12.77 -5.26
N LEU A 204 6.48 12.17 -6.05
CA LEU A 204 7.68 11.51 -5.53
C LEU A 204 8.95 12.28 -5.90
N HIS A 205 9.82 12.44 -4.91
CA HIS A 205 11.25 12.65 -5.14
C HIS A 205 11.85 11.40 -5.81
N PRO A 206 13.00 11.56 -6.50
CA PRO A 206 13.74 10.41 -6.98
C PRO A 206 14.07 9.46 -5.83
N GLY A 207 13.95 8.14 -6.04
CA GLY A 207 14.06 7.15 -4.95
C GLY A 207 12.75 6.82 -4.23
N ALA A 208 11.61 7.31 -4.73
CA ALA A 208 10.26 7.02 -4.25
C ALA A 208 9.90 7.58 -2.85
N TRP A 209 10.64 8.59 -2.37
CA TRP A 209 10.23 9.39 -1.21
C TRP A 209 9.13 10.36 -1.62
N ALA A 210 8.09 10.52 -0.80
CA ALA A 210 7.03 11.48 -1.11
C ALA A 210 7.50 12.92 -0.87
N LYS A 211 7.09 13.84 -1.77
CA LYS A 211 7.26 15.29 -1.56
C LYS A 211 6.42 15.80 -0.40
N ARG A 212 5.28 15.14 -0.13
CA ARG A 212 4.39 15.41 1.02
C ARG A 212 4.22 14.12 1.85
N PRO A 213 5.17 13.80 2.75
CA PRO A 213 5.27 12.49 3.41
C PRO A 213 4.06 12.16 4.29
N LEU A 214 3.66 10.88 4.32
CA LEU A 214 2.48 10.43 5.06
C LEU A 214 2.69 10.46 6.57
N CYS A 215 3.93 10.36 7.08
CA CYS A 215 4.19 10.47 8.52
C CYS A 215 3.71 11.80 9.11
N ASP A 216 3.75 12.89 8.34
CA ASP A 216 3.28 14.20 8.77
C ASP A 216 1.76 14.39 8.59
N ARG A 217 1.12 13.51 7.83
CA ARG A 217 -0.28 13.64 7.36
C ARG A 217 -1.22 12.68 8.05
N LEU A 218 -0.85 11.40 8.16
CA LEU A 218 -1.68 10.35 8.76
C LEU A 218 -2.19 10.74 10.15
N PRO A 219 -1.38 11.33 11.08
CA PRO A 219 -1.89 11.74 12.39
C PRO A 219 -3.02 12.78 12.35
N LYS A 220 -3.18 13.50 11.23
CA LYS A 220 -4.17 14.57 11.03
C LYS A 220 -5.44 14.07 10.32
N ILE A 221 -5.42 12.86 9.76
CA ILE A 221 -6.57 12.30 9.04
C ILE A 221 -7.68 11.94 10.04
N ARG A 222 -8.92 12.38 9.75
CA ARG A 222 -10.08 12.20 10.64
C ARG A 222 -10.78 10.84 10.49
N VAL A 223 -10.26 9.95 9.66
CA VAL A 223 -10.74 8.57 9.55
C VAL A 223 -10.34 7.82 10.83
N PRO A 224 -11.28 7.30 11.63
CA PRO A 224 -10.98 6.81 12.97
C PRO A 224 -10.09 5.56 12.99
N ARG A 225 -10.09 4.78 11.90
CA ARG A 225 -9.37 3.51 11.79
C ARG A 225 -8.53 3.48 10.52
N ILE A 226 -7.22 3.38 10.71
CA ILE A 226 -6.24 3.20 9.64
C ILE A 226 -5.51 1.87 9.88
N GLU A 227 -5.49 1.02 8.88
CA GLU A 227 -4.83 -0.27 8.90
C GLU A 227 -3.68 -0.23 7.93
N MET A 228 -2.49 -0.67 8.34
CA MET A 228 -1.32 -0.75 7.49
C MET A 228 -0.87 -2.20 7.40
N ILE A 229 -0.67 -2.71 6.19
CA ILE A 229 -0.28 -4.10 5.96
C ILE A 229 1.03 -4.09 5.18
N TYR A 230 2.05 -4.76 5.69
CA TYR A 230 3.37 -4.85 5.06
C TYR A 230 3.80 -6.30 4.90
N GLY A 231 4.70 -6.58 3.95
CA GLY A 231 5.45 -7.83 3.92
C GLY A 231 6.66 -7.79 4.86
N ASP A 232 7.08 -8.94 5.40
CA ASP A 232 8.29 -9.08 6.23
C ASP A 232 9.60 -8.81 5.49
N ARG A 233 9.58 -8.98 4.16
CA ARG A 233 10.69 -8.73 3.22
C ARG A 233 10.42 -7.51 2.34
N ASP A 234 9.46 -6.68 2.70
CA ASP A 234 9.10 -5.49 1.94
C ASP A 234 10.22 -4.45 1.98
N TRP A 235 10.53 -3.87 0.82
CA TRP A 235 11.46 -2.75 0.72
C TRP A 235 10.82 -1.45 1.23
N MET A 236 9.49 -1.41 1.35
CA MET A 236 8.78 -0.43 2.17
C MET A 236 8.77 -0.90 3.63
N ASP A 237 9.60 -0.25 4.43
CA ASP A 237 9.87 -0.67 5.79
C ASP A 237 8.73 -0.34 6.77
N ALA A 238 8.14 -1.39 7.36
CA ALA A 238 7.04 -1.32 8.33
C ALA A 238 7.37 -0.50 9.58
N ARG A 239 8.66 -0.31 9.93
CA ARG A 239 9.09 0.53 11.07
C ARG A 239 8.58 1.95 10.95
N HIS A 240 8.48 2.50 9.74
CA HIS A 240 7.93 3.83 9.53
C HIS A 240 6.42 3.88 9.81
N GLY A 241 5.68 2.82 9.48
CA GLY A 241 4.26 2.69 9.86
C GLY A 241 4.09 2.61 11.39
N ASN A 242 4.93 1.82 12.06
CA ASN A 242 4.93 1.70 13.53
C ASN A 242 5.22 3.04 14.21
N ALA A 243 6.22 3.79 13.75
CA ALA A 243 6.56 5.09 14.30
C ALA A 243 5.38 6.08 14.23
N VAL A 244 4.62 6.06 13.12
CA VAL A 244 3.43 6.91 12.97
C VAL A 244 2.28 6.43 13.87
N ALA A 245 2.13 5.11 14.05
CA ALA A 245 1.15 4.55 14.99
C ALA A 245 1.45 4.95 16.44
N GLU A 246 2.72 4.87 16.86
CA GLU A 246 3.19 5.31 18.18
C GLU A 246 2.95 6.82 18.39
N GLN A 247 3.22 7.65 17.37
CA GLN A 247 2.94 9.08 17.41
C GLN A 247 1.44 9.38 17.66
N CYS A 248 0.54 8.64 17.00
CA CYS A 248 -0.91 8.80 17.19
C CYS A 248 -1.36 8.34 18.58
N GLN A 249 -0.77 7.26 19.10
CA GLN A 249 -1.05 6.76 20.44
C GLN A 249 -0.59 7.74 21.53
N ALA A 250 0.63 8.26 21.44
CA ALA A 250 1.19 9.24 22.38
C ALA A 250 0.37 10.54 22.44
N SER A 251 -0.12 10.98 21.28
CA SER A 251 -1.00 12.17 21.17
C SER A 251 -2.34 11.95 21.86
N THR A 252 -2.90 10.73 21.78
CA THR A 252 -4.16 10.36 22.46
C THR A 252 -4.00 10.37 23.99
N THR A 253 -2.91 9.80 24.51
CA THR A 253 -2.63 9.76 25.95
C THR A 253 -2.48 11.16 26.54
N THR A 254 -1.78 12.06 25.85
CA THR A 254 -1.54 13.44 26.30
C THR A 254 -2.84 14.25 26.39
N ALA A 255 -3.73 14.12 25.39
CA ALA A 255 -5.01 14.83 25.34
C ALA A 255 -6.01 14.37 26.42
N THR A 256 -5.86 13.15 26.95
CA THR A 256 -6.75 12.62 28.01
C THR A 256 -6.38 13.16 29.39
N ALA A 257 -5.16 13.69 29.56
CA ALA A 257 -4.64 14.19 30.84
C ALA A 257 -4.86 15.70 31.06
N THR A 258 -5.35 16.45 30.08
CA THR A 258 -5.59 17.91 30.16
C THR A 258 -7.00 18.26 29.66
N THR A 259 -7.62 19.26 30.31
CA THR A 259 -9.00 19.79 30.23
C THR A 259 -9.71 19.66 28.85
N PRO A 260 -11.03 19.38 28.81
CA PRO A 260 -11.77 19.09 27.57
C PRO A 260 -11.98 20.36 26.73
N THR A 261 -11.03 20.65 25.85
CA THR A 261 -11.20 21.63 24.77
C THR A 261 -11.03 20.86 23.47
N GLU A 262 -12.12 20.78 22.70
CA GLU A 262 -12.25 20.22 21.35
C GLU A 262 -11.07 19.34 20.89
N THR A 263 -11.01 18.11 21.41
CA THR A 263 -9.92 17.18 21.12
C THR A 263 -9.98 16.75 19.65
N VAL A 264 -9.03 17.21 18.85
CA VAL A 264 -8.79 16.65 17.51
C VAL A 264 -8.41 15.19 17.70
N ARG A 265 -9.37 14.29 17.52
CA ARG A 265 -9.18 12.85 17.71
C ARG A 265 -8.22 12.33 16.63
N THR A 266 -7.00 12.00 17.05
CA THR A 266 -6.03 11.32 16.19
C THR A 266 -6.56 9.94 15.79
N PRO A 267 -6.27 9.46 14.57
CA PRO A 267 -6.72 8.15 14.14
C PRO A 267 -6.03 7.05 14.94
N ARG A 268 -6.71 5.91 15.10
CA ARG A 268 -6.04 4.70 15.59
C ARG A 268 -5.44 3.97 14.40
N ILE A 269 -4.13 3.76 14.47
CA ILE A 269 -3.36 3.09 13.43
C ILE A 269 -2.95 1.70 13.92
N TRP A 270 -3.19 0.70 13.10
CA TRP A 270 -2.72 -0.67 13.30
C TRP A 270 -1.74 -1.02 12.19
N VAL A 271 -0.70 -1.77 12.54
CA VAL A 271 0.31 -2.26 11.59
C VAL A 271 0.35 -3.78 11.68
N GLN A 272 0.19 -4.42 10.53
CA GLN A 272 0.21 -5.87 10.36
C GLN A 272 1.38 -6.25 9.45
N LEU A 273 2.05 -7.35 9.79
CA LEU A 273 3.16 -7.88 9.01
C LEU A 273 2.79 -9.25 8.45
N LEU A 274 2.91 -9.41 7.14
CA LEU A 274 2.69 -10.65 6.42
C LEU A 274 4.00 -11.42 6.37
N THR A 275 3.96 -12.65 6.87
CA THR A 275 5.12 -13.55 6.81
C THR A 275 5.34 -14.01 5.38
N SER A 276 6.61 -14.19 5.04
CA SER A 276 7.04 -14.69 3.74
C SER A 276 6.49 -13.90 2.56
N ALA A 277 6.51 -12.58 2.67
CA ALA A 277 5.94 -11.69 1.68
C ALA A 277 6.81 -10.44 1.51
N GLY A 278 7.02 -10.03 0.26
CA GLY A 278 7.59 -8.75 -0.10
C GLY A 278 6.53 -7.68 -0.35
N HIS A 279 6.85 -6.78 -1.29
CA HIS A 279 5.99 -5.64 -1.65
C HIS A 279 4.64 -6.04 -2.25
N TYR A 280 4.57 -7.23 -2.85
CA TYR A 280 3.37 -7.76 -3.47
C TYR A 280 2.80 -8.90 -2.61
N GLY A 281 2.71 -8.70 -1.29
CA GLY A 281 2.19 -9.72 -0.38
C GLY A 281 0.80 -10.27 -0.74
N HIS A 282 -0.04 -9.47 -1.42
CA HIS A 282 -1.34 -9.91 -1.95
C HIS A 282 -1.25 -10.88 -3.15
N LEU A 283 -0.06 -11.13 -3.69
CA LEU A 283 0.26 -12.11 -4.73
C LEU A 283 1.15 -13.23 -4.18
N GLU A 284 2.14 -12.85 -3.36
CA GLU A 284 3.14 -13.77 -2.79
C GLU A 284 2.54 -14.62 -1.67
N ASN A 285 1.68 -14.05 -0.82
CA ASN A 285 0.98 -14.74 0.27
C ASN A 285 -0.50 -14.29 0.31
N VAL A 286 -1.28 -14.71 -0.70
CA VAL A 286 -2.72 -14.42 -0.86
C VAL A 286 -3.50 -14.83 0.38
N SER A 287 -3.34 -16.04 0.88
CA SER A 287 -4.07 -16.51 2.06
C SER A 287 -3.79 -15.65 3.30
N GLY A 288 -2.53 -15.33 3.56
CA GLY A 288 -2.12 -14.46 4.66
C GLY A 288 -2.61 -13.02 4.48
N PHE A 289 -2.51 -12.48 3.26
CA PHE A 289 -3.01 -11.16 2.93
C PHE A 289 -4.52 -11.04 3.14
N VAL A 290 -5.31 -12.01 2.66
CA VAL A 290 -6.77 -12.05 2.84
C VAL A 290 -7.12 -12.16 4.32
N GLN A 291 -6.39 -12.96 5.10
CA GLN A 291 -6.58 -13.04 6.54
C GLN A 291 -6.33 -11.69 7.23
N ALA A 292 -5.25 -11.00 6.89
CA ALA A 292 -4.92 -9.67 7.42
C ALA A 292 -5.98 -8.62 7.03
N LEU A 293 -6.43 -8.66 5.78
CA LEU A 293 -7.47 -7.76 5.29
C LEU A 293 -8.82 -7.99 5.98
N THR A 294 -9.21 -9.24 6.18
CA THR A 294 -10.42 -9.60 6.94
C THR A 294 -10.37 -9.03 8.37
N GLN A 295 -9.21 -9.11 9.04
CA GLN A 295 -9.02 -8.50 10.36
C GLN A 295 -9.13 -6.96 10.30
N ALA A 296 -8.52 -6.35 9.28
CA ALA A 296 -8.58 -4.91 9.04
C ALA A 296 -10.03 -4.42 8.82
N LEU A 297 -10.87 -5.19 8.12
CA LEU A 297 -12.27 -4.84 7.82
C LEU A 297 -13.22 -4.95 9.02
N GLY A 298 -12.73 -5.52 10.15
CA GLY A 298 -13.32 -5.41 11.47
C GLY A 298 -14.37 -6.47 11.84
N GLU A 299 -14.26 -7.68 11.31
CA GLU A 299 -15.19 -8.77 11.63
C GLU A 299 -14.46 -9.88 12.41
N ARG A 300 -14.39 -9.69 13.73
CA ARG A 300 -14.38 -10.75 14.77
C ARG A 300 -14.90 -10.16 16.08
N ASP A 301 -15.82 -10.91 16.70
CA ASP A 301 -16.62 -10.57 17.87
C ASP A 301 -15.83 -10.09 19.11
N VAL A 302 -16.57 -9.29 19.89
CA VAL A 302 -16.58 -9.20 21.36
C VAL A 302 -15.81 -10.35 22.06
N GLY A 303 -14.61 -10.09 22.59
CA GLY A 303 -13.94 -11.07 23.45
C GLY A 303 -12.46 -10.84 23.77
N ASP A 304 -11.68 -10.25 22.87
CA ASP A 304 -10.20 -10.34 22.97
C ASP A 304 -9.46 -9.03 23.25
N GLU A 305 -9.97 -8.27 24.21
CA GLU A 305 -9.12 -7.34 24.97
C GLU A 305 -8.13 -8.08 25.88
N LYS A 306 -8.41 -9.35 26.22
CA LYS A 306 -7.53 -10.21 27.03
C LYS A 306 -6.44 -10.90 26.20
N ALA A 307 -6.72 -11.45 25.00
CA ALA A 307 -5.66 -11.98 24.13
C ALA A 307 -4.68 -10.91 23.62
N ARG A 308 -5.10 -9.63 23.56
CA ARG A 308 -4.22 -8.50 23.24
C ARG A 308 -3.25 -8.13 24.38
N ARG A 309 -3.56 -8.49 25.63
CA ARG A 309 -2.63 -8.37 26.77
C ARG A 309 -1.80 -9.64 27.00
N SER A 310 -2.17 -10.77 26.39
CA SER A 310 -1.48 -12.05 26.54
C SER A 310 -0.92 -12.60 25.22
N ALA A 311 -0.34 -11.72 24.39
CA ALA A 311 0.73 -12.11 23.46
C ALA A 311 2.09 -12.15 24.19
N GLU A 312 2.11 -12.53 25.46
CA GLU A 312 3.21 -13.33 25.99
C GLU A 312 3.01 -14.75 25.44
N LEU A 313 4.00 -15.23 24.70
CA LEU A 313 4.00 -16.55 24.07
C LEU A 313 3.59 -17.66 25.07
N PRO A 314 2.80 -18.67 24.68
CA PRO A 314 2.47 -19.79 25.56
C PRO A 314 3.77 -20.47 26.06
N PRO A 315 3.88 -20.83 27.36
CA PRO A 315 5.12 -21.37 27.95
C PRO A 315 5.66 -22.62 27.26
N ASP A 316 4.78 -23.41 26.64
CA ASP A 316 5.14 -24.66 25.95
C ASP A 316 5.39 -24.48 24.44
N PHE A 317 5.13 -23.29 23.88
CA PHE A 317 5.48 -22.94 22.50
C PHE A 317 7.00 -22.85 22.31
N ALA A 318 7.74 -22.46 23.35
CA ALA A 318 9.20 -22.35 23.35
C ALA A 318 9.94 -23.71 23.25
N LYS A 319 9.28 -24.83 23.55
CA LYS A 319 9.91 -26.17 23.51
C LYS A 319 9.76 -26.87 22.17
N ARG A 320 8.81 -26.45 21.31
CA ARG A 320 8.49 -27.13 20.05
C ARG A 320 9.35 -26.69 18.86
N PHE A 321 10.22 -25.69 19.06
CA PHE A 321 11.04 -25.07 18.01
C PHE A 321 12.55 -25.03 18.33
N GLN A 322 13.05 -25.93 19.19
CA GLN A 322 14.49 -26.17 19.38
C GLN A 322 15.05 -27.18 18.35
N GLY A 323 14.71 -27.02 17.08
CA GLY A 323 15.30 -27.74 15.96
C GLY A 323 15.99 -26.76 14.99
N PRO A 324 16.97 -27.20 14.19
CA PRO A 324 17.82 -26.32 13.39
C PRO A 324 17.12 -25.50 12.28
N ASP A 325 15.82 -25.71 12.03
CA ASP A 325 15.06 -25.11 10.92
C ASP A 325 13.79 -24.37 11.38
N VAL A 326 13.93 -23.25 12.12
CA VAL A 326 12.80 -22.37 12.49
C VAL A 326 13.18 -20.88 12.41
N PRO A 327 12.37 -20.00 11.78
CA PRO A 327 12.63 -18.57 11.67
C PRO A 327 12.51 -17.83 13.01
N LYS A 328 13.47 -16.96 13.30
CA LYS A 328 13.52 -16.14 14.52
C LYS A 328 12.62 -14.89 14.38
N TRP A 329 11.68 -14.71 15.31
CA TRP A 329 11.00 -13.43 15.56
C TRP A 329 11.59 -12.79 16.82
N ARG A 330 11.97 -11.49 16.77
CA ARG A 330 12.46 -10.72 17.94
C ARG A 330 11.67 -9.43 18.12
N SER A 331 11.24 -9.17 19.35
CA SER A 331 10.88 -7.84 19.84
C SER A 331 12.15 -7.02 20.09
N TRP A 332 12.02 -5.70 19.95
CA TRP A 332 13.12 -4.73 19.96
C TRP A 332 13.62 -4.44 21.38
N GLU A 333 14.31 -5.39 22.01
CA GLU A 333 15.28 -5.08 23.07
C GLU A 333 16.63 -5.67 22.67
N GLY A 334 17.59 -4.79 22.39
CA GLY A 334 18.98 -5.16 22.14
C GLY A 334 19.29 -5.58 20.70
N TYR A 335 19.52 -4.60 19.84
CA TYR A 335 20.51 -4.76 18.78
C TYR A 335 21.19 -3.44 18.44
N GLU A 336 22.44 -3.32 18.88
CA GLU A 336 23.45 -2.49 18.21
C GLU A 336 23.83 -3.18 16.90
N PHE A 337 23.92 -2.44 15.80
CA PHE A 337 24.63 -2.93 14.62
C PHE A 337 25.51 -1.86 13.99
N GLY A 338 26.75 -2.29 13.79
CA GLY A 338 27.85 -1.48 13.28
C GLY A 338 27.84 -1.26 11.77
N ARG A 339 28.45 -0.12 11.45
CA ARG A 339 29.07 0.39 10.21
C ARG A 339 28.52 -0.03 8.86
#